data_AF-A0A8B6GVR2-F1
#
_entry.id   AF-A0A8B6GVR2-F1
#
_cell.length_a   1.000
_cell.length_b   1.000
_cell.length_c   1.000
_cell.angle_alpha   90.00
_cell.angle_beta   90.00
_cell.angle_gamma   90.00
#
_symmetry.space_group_name_H-M   'P 1'
#
loop_
_entity.id
_entity.type
_entity.pdbx_description
1 polymer ?
#
loop_
_entity_poly.entity_id
_entity_poly.type
_entity_poly.pdbx_seq_one_letter_code
_entity_poly.pdbx_strand_id
1 'polypeptide(L)'
;MESENYTLLSFPTNWRPKLDLYVSVVYIAWLLCQWMLYLVNVGDVIPGPMLKQGKRLNYRLNGFFSLVVNIIGFLIATLCGFKVAVIFEKITELVTIACLVQFIISFILLFTQKTENLPEYNINTVANRGNILEDWLVGRSISPRIGFLDLKFVFARTGMSALALLNFSVLAKYYENNKTTNYTLLLAIAMILVYTADNLYNESNIVYIREMSRDGCGITLLVYLIGIPLEYGLVVSYVGTTKYELPWYCLVCIAVFF
;
A
#
# COMPACT_ATOMS: atom_id res chain seq x y z
N MET A 1 7.49 36.36 8.79
CA MET A 1 6.49 35.50 9.48
C MET A 1 5.16 35.77 8.81
N GLU A 2 4.90 35.15 7.66
CA GLU A 2 3.54 35.09 7.12
C GLU A 2 2.92 33.81 7.66
N SER A 3 1.94 33.97 8.55
CA SER A 3 1.05 32.91 8.94
C SER A 3 0.20 32.55 7.72
N GLU A 4 0.55 31.48 7.01
CA GLU A 4 -0.38 30.85 6.08
C GLU A 4 -1.60 30.41 6.89
N ASN A 5 -2.68 31.19 6.78
CA ASN A 5 -3.99 30.83 7.30
C ASN A 5 -4.46 29.60 6.51
N TYR A 6 -4.17 28.40 7.01
CA TYR A 6 -4.77 27.16 6.53
C TYR A 6 -6.27 27.19 6.88
N THR A 7 -7.03 27.88 6.05
CA THR A 7 -8.49 27.80 6.06
C THR A 7 -8.80 26.34 5.70
N LEU A 8 -9.37 25.56 6.62
CA LEU A 8 -9.61 24.11 6.49
C LEU A 8 -10.43 23.68 5.24
N LEU A 9 -10.90 24.64 4.43
CA LEU A 9 -11.82 24.48 3.30
C LEU A 9 -11.44 25.31 2.06
N SER A 10 -10.15 25.63 1.85
CA SER A 10 -9.73 26.11 0.53
C SER A 10 -9.68 24.95 -0.47
N PHE A 11 -10.72 24.79 -1.29
CA PHE A 11 -10.68 23.84 -2.40
C PHE A 11 -9.50 24.19 -3.32
N PRO A 12 -8.66 23.22 -3.70
CA PRO A 12 -7.57 23.48 -4.61
C PRO A 12 -8.13 24.03 -5.93
N THR A 13 -7.68 25.23 -6.33
CA THR A 13 -8.13 25.90 -7.56
C THR A 13 -7.65 25.21 -8.83
N ASN A 14 -6.61 24.36 -8.73
CA ASN A 14 -6.08 23.57 -9.83
C ASN A 14 -6.54 22.11 -9.73
N TRP A 15 -7.61 21.78 -10.44
CA TRP A 15 -8.20 20.43 -10.52
C TRP A 15 -7.51 19.54 -11.56
N ARG A 16 -6.46 20.04 -12.21
CA ARG A 16 -5.76 19.29 -13.26
C ARG A 16 -5.04 18.09 -12.61
N PRO A 17 -5.20 16.87 -13.15
CA PRO A 17 -4.44 15.73 -12.67
C PRO A 17 -2.95 16.06 -12.80
N LYS A 18 -2.24 16.03 -11.67
CA LYS A 18 -0.80 16.30 -11.66
C LYS A 18 -0.10 15.03 -12.10
N LEU A 19 0.09 14.89 -13.41
CA LEU A 19 0.82 13.79 -14.00
C LEU A 19 2.27 14.19 -14.16
N ASP A 20 3.15 13.49 -13.46
CA ASP A 20 4.58 13.61 -13.62
C ASP A 20 5.15 12.30 -14.16
N LEU A 21 5.85 12.38 -15.29
CA LEU A 21 6.49 11.24 -15.93
C LEU A 21 7.51 10.58 -14.99
N TYR A 22 8.25 11.37 -14.23
CA TYR A 22 9.24 10.86 -13.28
C TYR A 22 8.59 9.99 -12.21
N VAL A 23 7.52 10.50 -11.60
CA VAL A 23 6.77 9.77 -10.56
C VAL A 23 6.11 8.52 -11.14
N SER A 24 5.66 8.59 -12.40
CA SER A 24 5.06 7.46 -13.10
C SER A 24 6.07 6.32 -13.28
N VAL A 25 7.28 6.65 -13.73
CA VAL A 25 8.36 5.67 -13.89
C VAL A 25 8.76 5.06 -12.55
N VAL A 26 8.93 5.90 -11.51
CA VAL A 26 9.28 5.43 -10.16
C VAL A 26 8.21 4.49 -9.60
N TYR A 27 6.94 4.84 -9.72
CA TYR A 27 5.84 4.03 -9.21
C TYR A 27 5.70 2.71 -9.97
N ILE A 28 5.83 2.71 -11.30
CA ILE A 28 5.81 1.46 -12.10
C ILE A 28 7.02 0.59 -11.75
N ALA A 29 8.22 1.18 -11.63
CA ALA A 29 9.41 0.45 -11.20
C ALA A 29 9.24 -0.16 -9.80
N TRP A 30 8.59 0.56 -8.88
CA TRP A 30 8.22 0.05 -7.57
C TRP A 30 7.29 -1.17 -7.64
N LEU A 31 6.21 -1.10 -8.42
CA LEU A 31 5.28 -2.22 -8.60
C LEU A 31 6.00 -3.44 -9.20
N LEU A 32 6.82 -3.23 -10.23
CA LEU A 32 7.61 -4.30 -10.85
C LEU A 32 8.60 -4.91 -9.85
N CYS A 33 9.26 -4.09 -9.03
CA CYS A 33 10.14 -4.58 -7.97
C CYS A 33 9.38 -5.48 -6.97
N GLN A 34 8.20 -5.05 -6.52
CA GLN A 34 7.38 -5.88 -5.61
C GLN A 34 6.91 -7.18 -6.27
N TRP A 35 6.59 -7.15 -7.57
CA TRP A 35 6.26 -8.36 -8.33
C TRP A 35 7.45 -9.31 -8.44
N MET A 36 8.65 -8.78 -8.68
CA MET A 36 9.87 -9.60 -8.71
C MET A 36 10.17 -10.20 -7.34
N LEU A 37 10.04 -9.43 -6.26
CA LEU A 37 10.19 -9.93 -4.89
C LEU A 37 9.18 -11.03 -4.55
N TYR A 38 7.94 -10.92 -5.06
CA TYR A 38 6.94 -11.98 -4.90
C TYR A 38 7.38 -13.30 -5.56
N LEU A 39 8.04 -13.23 -6.72
CA LEU A 39 8.50 -14.40 -7.47
C LEU A 39 9.76 -15.04 -6.88
N VAL A 40 10.45 -14.37 -5.95
CA VAL A 40 11.61 -14.94 -5.27
C VAL A 40 11.19 -16.17 -4.46
N ASN A 41 11.86 -17.29 -4.70
CA ASN A 41 11.62 -18.57 -4.03
C ASN A 41 12.20 -18.61 -2.60
N VAL A 42 11.80 -17.66 -1.75
CA VAL A 42 12.15 -17.59 -0.34
C VAL A 42 10.88 -17.75 0.50
N GLY A 43 10.99 -18.46 1.62
CA GLY A 43 9.92 -18.62 2.60
C GLY A 43 8.94 -19.76 2.31
N ASP A 44 8.15 -20.07 3.34
CA ASP A 44 7.27 -21.22 3.39
C ASP A 44 6.04 -21.04 2.51
N VAL A 45 5.52 -22.16 2.00
CA VAL A 45 4.27 -22.18 1.24
C VAL A 45 3.18 -22.75 2.11
N ILE A 46 2.18 -21.93 2.41
CA ILE A 46 1.02 -22.34 3.21
C ILE A 46 -0.22 -22.51 2.33
N PRO A 47 -1.11 -23.46 2.67
CA PRO A 47 -2.44 -23.50 2.09
C PRO A 47 -3.27 -22.34 2.67
N GLY A 48 -3.95 -21.61 1.81
CA GLY A 48 -4.90 -20.57 2.18
C GLY A 48 -6.26 -21.15 2.62
N PRO A 49 -7.25 -20.26 2.83
CA PRO A 49 -8.59 -20.64 3.26
C PRO A 49 -9.27 -21.57 2.25
N MET A 50 -10.22 -22.36 2.75
CA MET A 50 -11.07 -23.20 1.89
C MET A 50 -11.98 -22.31 1.05
N LEU A 51 -11.80 -22.39 -0.26
CA LEU A 51 -12.72 -21.83 -1.24
C LEU A 51 -13.91 -22.78 -1.42
N LYS A 52 -14.87 -22.40 -2.27
CA LYS A 52 -15.97 -23.30 -2.62
C LYS A 52 -15.41 -24.59 -3.24
N GLN A 53 -16.18 -25.67 -3.15
CA GLN A 53 -15.77 -27.01 -3.60
C GLN A 53 -14.52 -27.57 -2.87
N GLY A 54 -14.13 -27.01 -1.72
CA GLY A 54 -13.05 -27.54 -0.88
C GLY A 54 -11.63 -27.29 -1.40
N LYS A 55 -11.47 -26.52 -2.49
CA LYS A 55 -10.15 -26.19 -3.04
C LYS A 55 -9.43 -25.20 -2.12
N ARG A 56 -8.12 -25.38 -1.95
CA ARG A 56 -7.23 -24.43 -1.27
C ARG A 56 -6.20 -23.90 -2.25
N LEU A 57 -5.93 -22.61 -2.19
CA LEU A 57 -4.89 -21.98 -2.97
C LEU A 57 -3.61 -21.86 -2.14
N ASN A 58 -2.46 -22.11 -2.74
CA ASN A 58 -1.18 -21.98 -2.05
C ASN A 58 -0.69 -20.54 -2.11
N TYR A 59 -0.10 -20.09 -1.01
CA TYR A 59 0.51 -18.77 -0.83
C TYR A 59 1.92 -18.94 -0.28
N ARG A 60 2.90 -18.33 -0.95
CA ARG A 60 4.28 -18.28 -0.48
C ARG A 60 4.44 -17.10 0.45
N LEU A 61 4.91 -17.30 1.67
CA LEU A 61 5.10 -16.26 2.67
C LEU A 61 6.52 -15.70 2.60
N ASN A 62 6.66 -14.49 2.07
CA ASN A 62 7.95 -13.80 1.98
C ASN A 62 7.82 -12.29 2.23
N GLY A 63 6.73 -11.87 2.88
CA GLY A 63 6.45 -10.47 3.20
C GLY A 63 7.57 -9.81 4.01
N PHE A 64 7.97 -10.42 5.12
CA PHE A 64 9.03 -9.86 5.98
C PHE A 64 10.39 -9.76 5.27
N PHE A 65 10.76 -10.79 4.51
CA PHE A 65 11.97 -10.75 3.68
C PHE A 65 11.90 -9.59 2.67
N SER A 66 10.77 -9.43 1.99
CA SER A 66 10.54 -8.34 1.04
C SER A 66 10.63 -6.97 1.72
N LEU A 67 10.09 -6.82 2.94
CA LEU A 67 10.22 -5.59 3.73
C LEU A 67 11.69 -5.26 4.01
N VAL A 68 12.48 -6.21 4.49
CA VAL A 68 13.91 -6.00 4.77
C VAL A 68 14.66 -5.59 3.50
N VAL A 69 14.41 -6.27 2.37
CA VAL A 69 15.03 -5.91 1.08
C VAL A 69 14.62 -4.51 0.64
N ASN A 70 13.35 -4.14 0.80
CA ASN A 70 12.85 -2.80 0.48
C ASN A 70 13.52 -1.72 1.35
N ILE A 71 13.68 -1.95 2.66
CA ILE A 71 14.36 -1.02 3.57
C ILE A 71 15.84 -0.87 3.21
N ILE A 72 16.54 -1.98 2.97
CA ILE A 72 17.95 -1.96 2.55
C ILE A 72 18.09 -1.22 1.22
N GLY A 73 17.22 -1.51 0.25
CA GLY A 73 17.20 -0.82 -1.04
C GLY A 73 16.98 0.69 -0.90
N PHE A 74 16.08 1.10 -0.01
CA PHE A 74 15.83 2.51 0.30
C PHE A 74 17.05 3.20 0.93
N LEU A 75 17.73 2.53 1.87
CA LEU A 75 18.96 3.03 2.49
C LEU A 75 20.09 3.17 1.46
N ILE A 76 20.30 2.14 0.62
CA ILE A 76 21.30 2.18 -0.45
C ILE A 76 21.00 3.32 -1.42
N ALA A 77 19.73 3.48 -1.84
CA ALA A 77 19.34 4.58 -2.72
C ALA A 77 19.70 5.95 -2.10
N THR A 78 19.43 6.12 -0.80
CA THR A 78 19.79 7.33 -0.06
C THR A 78 21.31 7.57 -0.05
N LEU A 79 22.09 6.52 0.22
CA LEU A 79 23.57 6.59 0.24
C LEU A 79 24.16 6.88 -1.15
N CYS A 80 23.53 6.39 -2.22
CA CYS A 80 23.89 6.68 -3.60
C CYS A 80 23.47 8.08 -4.07
N GLY A 81 22.90 8.92 -3.18
CA GLY A 81 22.52 10.29 -3.48
C GLY A 81 21.11 10.46 -4.06
N PHE A 82 20.28 9.42 -4.04
CA PHE A 82 18.87 9.56 -4.41
C PHE A 82 18.14 10.39 -3.35
N LYS A 83 17.48 11.48 -3.77
CA LYS A 83 16.69 12.33 -2.88
C LYS A 83 15.38 11.65 -2.52
N VAL A 84 15.41 10.79 -1.52
CA VAL A 84 14.23 10.05 -1.05
C VAL A 84 13.09 10.97 -0.61
N ALA A 85 13.39 12.18 -0.13
CA ALA A 85 12.41 13.19 0.26
C ALA A 85 11.45 13.59 -0.89
N VAL A 86 11.87 13.43 -2.15
CA VAL A 86 11.06 13.73 -3.34
C VAL A 86 9.77 12.89 -3.39
N ILE A 87 9.78 11.69 -2.80
CA ILE A 87 8.59 10.81 -2.76
C ILE A 87 7.46 11.51 -2.01
N PHE A 88 7.76 12.10 -0.84
CA PHE A 88 6.78 12.86 -0.07
C PHE A 88 6.45 14.23 -0.69
N GLU A 89 7.44 14.92 -1.27
CA GLU A 89 7.18 16.18 -1.98
C GLU A 89 6.17 16.03 -3.12
N LYS A 90 6.21 14.90 -3.83
CA LYS A 90 5.33 14.58 -4.94
C LYS A 90 4.22 13.60 -4.58
N ILE A 91 3.78 13.60 -3.32
CA ILE A 91 2.76 12.67 -2.84
C ILE A 91 1.44 12.83 -3.61
N THR A 92 1.07 14.04 -4.03
CA THR A 92 -0.18 14.28 -4.78
C THR A 92 -0.14 13.63 -6.17
N GLU A 93 0.99 13.78 -6.86
CA GLU A 93 1.28 13.16 -8.14
C GLU A 93 1.27 11.63 -7.99
N LEU A 94 1.92 11.12 -6.94
CA LEU A 94 2.00 9.68 -6.64
C LEU A 94 0.61 9.07 -6.42
N VAL A 95 -0.24 9.73 -5.62
CA VAL A 95 -1.63 9.29 -5.39
C VAL A 95 -2.43 9.30 -6.69
N THR A 96 -2.29 10.36 -7.50
CA THR A 96 -2.98 10.47 -8.79
C THR A 96 -2.61 9.31 -9.72
N ILE A 97 -1.30 9.01 -9.82
CA ILE A 97 -0.78 7.92 -10.63
C ILE A 97 -1.22 6.56 -10.08
N ALA A 98 -1.14 6.36 -8.77
CA ALA A 98 -1.56 5.11 -8.12
C ALA A 98 -3.04 4.81 -8.39
N CYS A 99 -3.92 5.81 -8.24
CA CYS A 99 -5.34 5.69 -8.55
C CYS A 99 -5.59 5.38 -10.03
N LEU A 100 -4.89 6.04 -10.96
CA LEU A 100 -4.99 5.77 -12.39
C LEU A 100 -4.56 4.34 -12.74
N VAL A 101 -3.45 3.87 -12.16
CA VAL A 101 -2.98 2.50 -12.36
C VAL A 101 -4.00 1.49 -11.84
N GLN A 102 -4.56 1.69 -10.65
CA GLN A 102 -5.61 0.78 -10.14
C GLN A 102 -6.88 0.83 -10.98
N PHE A 103 -7.26 2.01 -11.49
CA PHE A 103 -8.36 2.15 -12.42
C PHE A 103 -8.11 1.31 -13.69
N ILE A 104 -6.95 1.43 -14.32
CA ILE A 104 -6.58 0.63 -15.50
C ILE A 104 -6.60 -0.87 -15.19
N ILE A 105 -6.00 -1.30 -14.08
CA ILE A 105 -5.96 -2.72 -13.68
C ILE A 105 -7.37 -3.26 -13.44
N SER A 106 -8.26 -2.48 -12.82
CA SER A 106 -9.65 -2.88 -12.60
C SER A 106 -10.42 -3.11 -13.91
N PHE A 107 -10.17 -2.29 -14.94
CA PHE A 107 -10.75 -2.52 -16.27
C PHE A 107 -10.18 -3.77 -16.92
N ILE A 108 -8.86 -3.97 -16.84
CA ILE A 108 -8.23 -5.18 -17.36
C ILE A 108 -8.88 -6.42 -16.72
N LEU A 109 -9.04 -6.43 -15.38
CA LEU A 109 -9.72 -7.50 -14.66
C LEU A 109 -11.17 -7.70 -15.10
N LEU A 110 -11.92 -6.62 -15.31
CA LEU A 110 -13.31 -6.72 -15.78
C LEU A 110 -13.39 -7.40 -17.16
N PHE A 111 -12.51 -7.03 -18.08
CA PHE A 111 -12.49 -7.61 -19.43
C PHE A 111 -11.97 -9.05 -19.44
N THR A 112 -10.87 -9.34 -18.75
CA THR A 112 -10.32 -10.71 -18.71
C THR A 112 -11.28 -11.68 -18.03
N GLN A 113 -11.89 -11.29 -16.93
CA GLN A 113 -12.87 -12.12 -16.21
C GLN A 113 -14.19 -12.32 -16.98
N LYS A 114 -14.50 -11.45 -17.93
CA LYS A 114 -15.67 -11.61 -18.82
C LYS A 114 -15.40 -12.58 -19.96
N THR A 115 -14.18 -12.58 -20.49
CA THR A 115 -13.77 -13.47 -21.57
C THR A 115 -13.39 -14.86 -21.05
N GLU A 116 -12.79 -14.95 -19.86
CA GLU A 116 -12.43 -16.21 -19.23
C GLU A 116 -13.62 -16.81 -18.47
N ASN A 117 -13.92 -18.09 -18.72
CA ASN A 117 -14.83 -18.85 -17.88
C ASN A 117 -14.17 -19.07 -16.51
N LEU A 118 -14.47 -18.17 -15.56
CA LEU A 118 -14.00 -18.27 -14.18
C LEU A 118 -14.42 -19.62 -13.58
N PRO A 119 -13.51 -20.34 -12.91
CA PRO A 119 -13.89 -21.58 -12.25
C PRO A 119 -14.81 -21.28 -11.07
N GLU A 120 -15.83 -22.13 -10.87
CA GLU A 120 -16.88 -21.90 -9.86
C GLU A 120 -16.37 -21.61 -8.45
N TYR A 121 -15.24 -22.22 -8.07
CA TYR A 121 -14.62 -21.99 -6.77
C TYR A 121 -14.10 -20.56 -6.55
N ASN A 122 -13.80 -19.83 -7.63
CA ASN A 122 -13.21 -18.50 -7.63
C ASN A 122 -14.21 -17.39 -7.98
N ILE A 123 -15.47 -17.74 -8.25
CA ILE A 123 -16.53 -16.79 -8.58
C ILE A 123 -17.06 -16.16 -7.29
N ASN A 124 -17.07 -14.83 -7.26
CA ASN A 124 -17.75 -14.05 -6.24
C ASN A 124 -19.28 -14.13 -6.46
N THR A 125 -20.03 -14.50 -5.42
CA THR A 125 -21.50 -14.60 -5.50
C THR A 125 -22.19 -13.24 -5.61
N VAL A 126 -21.55 -12.17 -5.16
CA VAL A 126 -22.13 -10.82 -5.16
C VAL A 126 -22.10 -10.23 -6.57
N ALA A 127 -20.95 -10.32 -7.23
CA ALA A 127 -20.64 -9.62 -8.48
C ALA A 127 -20.82 -10.52 -9.72
N ASN A 128 -21.93 -11.25 -9.79
CA ASN A 128 -22.23 -12.13 -10.93
C ASN A 128 -23.71 -12.10 -11.33
N ARG A 129 -24.35 -10.93 -11.14
CA ARG A 129 -25.78 -10.71 -11.39
C ARG A 129 -26.08 -10.08 -12.76
N GLY A 130 -25.06 -9.88 -13.60
CA GLY A 130 -25.19 -9.29 -14.94
C GLY A 130 -25.14 -7.77 -14.98
N ASN A 131 -24.89 -7.10 -13.85
CA ASN A 131 -24.68 -5.66 -13.79
C ASN A 131 -23.18 -5.33 -13.90
N ILE A 132 -22.76 -4.80 -15.04
CA ILE A 132 -21.35 -4.48 -15.35
C ILE A 132 -20.75 -3.51 -14.32
N LEU A 133 -21.53 -2.56 -13.81
CA LEU A 133 -21.03 -1.59 -12.83
C LEU A 133 -20.75 -2.26 -11.48
N GLU A 134 -21.65 -3.14 -11.03
CA GLU A 134 -21.46 -3.92 -9.80
C GLU A 134 -20.28 -4.88 -9.94
N ASP A 135 -20.18 -5.55 -11.09
CA ASP A 135 -19.09 -6.45 -11.44
C ASP A 135 -17.72 -5.75 -11.43
N TRP A 136 -17.66 -4.49 -11.86
CA TRP A 136 -16.45 -3.67 -11.84
C TRP A 136 -16.10 -3.17 -10.44
N LEU A 137 -17.09 -2.69 -9.67
CA LEU A 137 -16.90 -2.17 -8.31
C LEU A 137 -16.45 -3.27 -7.34
N VAL A 138 -17.20 -4.37 -7.31
CA VAL A 138 -17.00 -5.45 -6.34
C VAL A 138 -15.99 -6.49 -6.85
N GLY A 139 -15.97 -6.75 -8.16
CA GLY A 139 -15.08 -7.74 -8.78
C GLY A 139 -15.67 -9.15 -8.82
N ARG A 140 -15.60 -9.79 -9.99
CA ARG A 140 -16.21 -11.12 -10.25
C ARG A 140 -15.36 -12.27 -9.72
N SER A 141 -14.04 -12.10 -9.66
CA SER A 141 -13.10 -13.10 -9.12
C SER A 141 -12.73 -12.80 -7.68
N ILE A 142 -12.73 -13.83 -6.82
CA ILE A 142 -12.27 -13.73 -5.42
C ILE A 142 -10.74 -13.62 -5.37
N SER A 143 -10.02 -14.38 -6.20
CA SER A 143 -8.55 -14.40 -6.24
C SER A 143 -8.09 -14.43 -7.70
N PRO A 144 -8.02 -13.29 -8.39
CA PRO A 144 -7.50 -13.25 -9.76
C PRO A 144 -5.99 -13.51 -9.74
N ARG A 145 -5.55 -14.49 -10.54
CA ARG A 145 -4.17 -14.97 -10.55
C ARG A 145 -3.54 -14.90 -11.92
N ILE A 146 -2.26 -14.53 -11.95
CA ILE A 146 -1.39 -14.67 -13.10
C ILE A 146 -0.35 -15.73 -12.73
N GLY A 147 -0.60 -16.98 -13.13
CA GLY A 147 0.19 -18.13 -12.67
C GLY A 147 0.08 -18.34 -11.15
N PHE A 148 1.22 -18.23 -10.45
CA PHE A 148 1.28 -18.36 -8.98
C PHE A 148 1.03 -17.05 -8.22
N LEU A 149 0.90 -15.94 -8.95
CA LEU A 149 0.81 -14.59 -8.38
C LEU A 149 -0.65 -14.23 -8.17
N ASP A 150 -1.02 -14.07 -6.91
CA ASP A 150 -2.34 -13.60 -6.48
C ASP A 150 -2.32 -12.07 -6.39
N LEU A 151 -3.08 -11.40 -7.26
CA LEU A 151 -3.00 -9.94 -7.40
C LEU A 151 -3.35 -9.22 -6.11
N LYS A 152 -4.39 -9.67 -5.39
CA LYS A 152 -4.79 -9.06 -4.11
C LYS A 152 -3.65 -9.12 -3.10
N PHE A 153 -3.03 -10.29 -3.01
CA PHE A 153 -1.98 -10.55 -2.05
C PHE A 153 -0.71 -9.74 -2.36
N VAL A 154 -0.37 -9.60 -3.65
CA VAL A 154 0.73 -8.73 -4.08
C VAL A 154 0.45 -7.26 -3.78
N PHE A 155 -0.76 -6.76 -4.06
CA PHE A 155 -1.10 -5.37 -3.75
C PHE A 155 -1.12 -5.09 -2.25
N ALA A 156 -1.59 -6.03 -1.42
CA ALA A 156 -1.53 -5.90 0.02
C ALA A 156 -0.09 -5.76 0.54
N ARG A 157 0.82 -6.64 0.10
CA ARG A 157 2.26 -6.55 0.44
C ARG A 157 2.90 -5.26 -0.03
N THR A 158 2.56 -4.86 -1.25
CA THR A 158 3.05 -3.63 -1.87
C THR A 158 2.61 -2.42 -1.05
N GLY A 159 1.35 -2.37 -0.63
CA GLY A 159 0.79 -1.32 0.23
C GLY A 159 1.48 -1.29 1.59
N MET A 160 1.66 -2.44 2.25
CA MET A 160 2.35 -2.50 3.54
C MET A 160 3.83 -2.07 3.44
N SER A 161 4.54 -2.52 2.41
CA SER A 161 5.93 -2.10 2.21
C SER A 161 6.04 -0.61 1.88
N ALA A 162 5.12 -0.09 1.07
CA ALA A 162 5.06 1.33 0.73
C ALA A 162 4.72 2.20 1.96
N LEU A 163 3.91 1.71 2.91
CA LEU A 163 3.64 2.38 4.17
C LEU A 163 4.94 2.68 4.93
N ALA A 164 5.83 1.70 5.09
CA ALA A 164 7.12 1.94 5.75
C ALA A 164 7.99 2.97 5.00
N LEU A 165 8.17 2.79 3.68
CA LEU A 165 9.06 3.64 2.88
C LEU A 165 8.56 5.09 2.75
N LEU A 166 7.25 5.29 2.60
CA LEU A 166 6.66 6.63 2.52
C LEU A 166 6.92 7.40 3.81
N ASN A 167 6.79 6.74 4.97
CA ASN A 167 7.04 7.36 6.27
C ASN A 167 8.53 7.69 6.50
N PHE A 168 9.45 6.88 5.98
CA PHE A 168 10.87 7.25 5.93
C PHE A 168 11.14 8.45 5.01
N SER A 169 10.42 8.56 3.90
CA SER A 169 10.49 9.78 3.06
C SER A 169 10.02 11.03 3.80
N VAL A 170 8.98 10.93 4.65
CA VAL A 170 8.53 12.06 5.49
C VAL A 170 9.64 12.48 6.45
N LEU A 171 10.30 11.52 7.11
CA LEU A 171 11.43 11.79 8.00
C LEU A 171 12.58 12.47 7.28
N ALA A 172 12.95 11.97 6.11
CA ALA A 172 14.01 12.55 5.29
C ALA A 172 13.68 14.01 4.94
N LYS A 173 12.44 14.30 4.52
CA LYS A 173 12.00 15.65 4.22
C LYS A 173 12.01 16.57 5.44
N TYR A 174 11.58 16.06 6.60
CA TYR A 174 11.63 16.80 7.86
C TYR A 174 13.07 17.17 8.22
N TYR A 175 13.99 16.20 8.13
CA TYR A 175 15.40 16.40 8.45
C TYR A 175 16.08 17.36 7.48
N GLU A 176 15.78 17.29 6.19
CA GLU A 176 16.30 18.22 5.18
C GLU A 176 15.95 19.67 5.51
N ASN A 177 14.69 19.93 5.92
CA ASN A 177 14.15 21.24 6.21
C ASN A 177 14.63 21.80 7.57
N ASN A 178 14.74 20.96 8.60
CA ASN A 178 14.95 21.42 9.98
C ASN A 178 16.36 21.17 10.52
N LYS A 179 17.13 20.27 9.90
CA LYS A 179 18.43 19.76 10.40
C LYS A 179 18.37 19.13 11.80
N THR A 180 17.17 18.86 12.30
CA THR A 180 16.88 18.21 13.57
C THR A 180 15.80 17.16 13.38
N THR A 181 15.57 16.35 14.42
CA THR A 181 14.48 15.37 14.46
C THR A 181 13.57 15.67 15.66
N ASN A 182 12.31 15.27 15.54
CA ASN A 182 11.29 15.42 16.59
C ASN A 182 11.00 14.03 17.18
N TYR A 183 11.01 13.91 18.51
CA TYR A 183 10.74 12.66 19.22
C TYR A 183 9.34 12.10 18.91
N THR A 184 8.35 12.97 18.73
CA THR A 184 6.98 12.59 18.34
C THR A 184 6.96 11.94 16.96
N LEU A 185 7.70 12.51 16.01
CA LEU A 185 7.83 11.98 14.65
C LEU A 185 8.54 10.63 14.66
N LEU A 186 9.65 10.52 15.40
CA LEU A 186 10.41 9.28 15.54
C LEU A 186 9.57 8.16 16.17
N LEU A 187 8.81 8.48 17.22
CA LEU A 187 7.91 7.52 17.85
C LEU A 187 6.82 7.05 16.88
N ALA A 188 6.15 7.97 16.19
CA ALA A 188 5.11 7.63 15.23
C ALA A 188 5.63 6.72 14.09
N ILE A 189 6.83 7.01 13.57
CA ILE A 189 7.47 6.17 12.55
C ILE A 189 7.86 4.81 13.11
N ALA A 190 8.40 4.75 14.33
CA ALA A 190 8.75 3.48 14.97
C ALA A 190 7.50 2.59 15.13
N MET A 191 6.38 3.17 15.54
CA MET A 191 5.12 2.44 15.68
C MET A 191 4.57 1.93 14.34
N ILE A 192 4.62 2.76 13.28
CA ILE A 192 4.25 2.31 11.94
C ILE A 192 5.18 1.19 11.45
N LEU A 193 6.47 1.26 11.77
CA LEU A 193 7.43 0.23 11.38
C LEU A 193 7.15 -1.08 12.11
N VAL A 194 6.89 -1.05 13.42
CA VAL A 194 6.49 -2.22 14.21
C VAL A 194 5.20 -2.83 13.66
N TYR A 195 4.18 -2.00 13.41
CA TYR A 195 2.91 -2.44 12.80
C TYR A 195 3.13 -3.11 11.44
N THR A 196 3.93 -2.49 10.57
CA THR A 196 4.21 -3.01 9.23
C THR A 196 5.00 -4.32 9.29
N ALA A 197 6.01 -4.37 10.16
CA ALA A 197 6.84 -5.55 10.38
C ALA A 197 6.03 -6.72 10.92
N ASP A 198 5.17 -6.50 11.93
CA ASP A 198 4.32 -7.54 12.51
C ASP A 198 3.36 -8.13 11.47
N ASN A 199 2.68 -7.29 10.69
CA ASN A 199 1.77 -7.75 9.63
C ASN A 199 2.49 -8.58 8.54
N LEU A 200 3.70 -8.16 8.14
CA LEU A 200 4.47 -8.86 7.10
C LEU A 200 5.24 -10.07 7.64
N TYR A 201 5.47 -10.16 8.95
CA TYR A 201 5.98 -11.33 9.63
C TYR A 201 4.89 -12.39 9.82
N ASN A 202 3.74 -11.97 10.36
CA ASN A 202 2.54 -12.79 10.57
C ASN A 202 1.62 -12.79 9.34
N GLU A 203 2.23 -12.79 8.16
CA GLU A 203 1.55 -12.65 6.88
C GLU A 203 0.56 -13.79 6.59
N SER A 204 0.74 -14.95 7.22
CA SER A 204 -0.23 -16.05 7.16
C SER A 204 -1.64 -15.59 7.53
N ASN A 205 -1.77 -14.66 8.49
CA ASN A 205 -3.08 -14.16 8.95
C ASN A 205 -3.77 -13.31 7.88
N ILE A 206 -3.00 -12.55 7.09
CA ILE A 206 -3.52 -11.71 5.99
C ILE A 206 -4.28 -12.57 4.98
N VAL A 207 -3.84 -13.80 4.72
CA VAL A 207 -4.50 -14.71 3.76
C VAL A 207 -5.92 -15.09 4.22
N TYR A 208 -6.19 -15.07 5.53
CA TYR A 208 -7.48 -15.49 6.11
C TYR A 208 -8.46 -14.34 6.35
N ILE A 209 -8.03 -13.08 6.23
CA ILE A 209 -8.94 -11.95 6.38
C ILE A 209 -10.02 -11.97 5.30
N ARG A 210 -11.15 -11.32 5.56
CA ARG A 210 -12.32 -11.35 4.69
C ARG A 210 -12.03 -10.80 3.29
N GLU A 211 -11.27 -9.72 3.23
CA GLU A 211 -10.92 -8.97 2.02
C GLU A 211 -10.13 -9.85 1.04
N MET A 212 -9.27 -10.74 1.57
CA MET A 212 -8.50 -11.69 0.78
C MET A 212 -9.30 -12.94 0.42
N SER A 213 -10.03 -13.48 1.39
CA SER A 213 -10.62 -14.82 1.29
C SER A 213 -12.03 -14.88 0.68
N ARG A 214 -12.82 -13.80 0.79
CA ARG A 214 -14.25 -13.81 0.44
C ARG A 214 -14.67 -12.72 -0.52
N ASP A 215 -14.15 -11.51 -0.33
CA ASP A 215 -14.59 -10.37 -1.15
C ASP A 215 -14.07 -10.51 -2.59
N GLY A 216 -14.65 -9.80 -3.55
CA GLY A 216 -14.18 -9.80 -4.93
C GLY A 216 -12.97 -8.88 -5.14
N CYS A 217 -12.22 -9.09 -6.22
CA CYS A 217 -11.16 -8.17 -6.64
C CYS A 217 -11.71 -7.17 -7.67
N GLY A 218 -12.41 -6.15 -7.18
CA GLY A 218 -12.90 -5.01 -7.98
C GLY A 218 -12.13 -3.73 -7.68
N ILE A 219 -12.51 -2.62 -8.33
CA ILE A 219 -11.83 -1.33 -8.12
C ILE A 219 -11.88 -0.88 -6.66
N THR A 220 -12.97 -1.15 -5.92
CA THR A 220 -13.10 -0.76 -4.51
C THR A 220 -11.98 -1.36 -3.66
N LEU A 221 -11.71 -2.66 -3.83
CA LEU A 221 -10.65 -3.32 -3.07
C LEU A 221 -9.26 -2.89 -3.56
N LEU A 222 -9.06 -2.72 -4.86
CA LEU A 222 -7.77 -2.28 -5.40
C LEU A 222 -7.36 -0.89 -4.90
N VAL A 223 -8.32 0.04 -4.85
CA VAL A 223 -8.10 1.38 -4.30
C VAL A 223 -7.83 1.31 -2.80
N TYR A 224 -8.55 0.47 -2.05
CA TYR A 224 -8.30 0.25 -0.63
C TYR A 224 -6.87 -0.24 -0.36
N LEU A 225 -6.41 -1.28 -1.07
CA LEU A 225 -5.08 -1.87 -0.86
C LEU A 225 -3.94 -0.89 -1.16
N ILE A 226 -4.07 -0.06 -2.20
CA ILE A 226 -3.06 0.97 -2.51
C ILE A 226 -3.18 2.21 -1.63
N GLY A 227 -4.34 2.40 -1.00
CA GLY A 227 -4.61 3.50 -0.05
C GLY A 227 -3.95 3.29 1.31
N ILE A 228 -3.57 2.06 1.67
CA ILE A 228 -2.95 1.71 2.96
C ILE A 228 -1.82 2.69 3.37
N PRO A 229 -0.80 2.99 2.54
CA PRO A 229 0.25 3.94 2.91
C PRO A 229 -0.25 5.34 3.28
N LEU A 230 -1.32 5.78 2.62
CA LEU A 230 -1.87 7.12 2.74
C LEU A 230 -2.75 7.24 3.99
N GLU A 231 -3.61 6.25 4.22
CA GLU A 231 -4.52 6.23 5.35
C GLU A 231 -3.75 6.03 6.66
N TYR A 232 -2.91 5.00 6.74
CA TYR A 232 -2.16 4.68 7.95
C TYR A 232 -0.94 5.61 8.14
N GLY A 233 -0.42 6.22 7.08
CA GLY A 233 0.67 7.20 7.14
C GLY A 233 0.23 8.64 7.45
N LEU A 234 -1.07 8.89 7.62
CA LEU A 234 -1.62 10.24 7.79
C LEU A 234 -1.08 10.94 9.04
N VAL A 235 -0.97 10.22 10.17
CA VAL A 235 -0.46 10.78 11.43
C VAL A 235 0.99 11.25 11.30
N VAL A 236 1.85 10.43 10.70
CA VAL A 236 3.26 10.80 10.47
C VAL A 236 3.37 11.96 9.49
N SER A 237 2.58 11.96 8.42
CA SER A 237 2.54 13.07 7.46
C SER A 237 2.11 14.38 8.12
N TYR A 238 1.10 14.32 9.00
CA TYR A 238 0.63 15.47 9.77
C TYR A 238 1.70 16.00 10.73
N VAL A 239 2.33 15.13 11.53
CA VAL A 239 3.39 15.54 12.47
C VAL A 239 4.62 16.07 11.71
N GLY A 240 4.98 15.44 10.59
CA GLY A 240 6.09 15.84 9.75
C GLY A 240 5.89 17.20 9.07
N THR A 241 4.65 17.60 8.79
CA THR A 241 4.34 18.90 8.18
C THR A 241 4.13 20.01 9.21
N THR A 242 3.37 19.74 10.27
CA THR A 242 3.04 20.72 11.32
C THR A 242 4.17 20.92 12.33
N LYS A 243 5.13 19.99 12.41
CA LYS A 243 6.18 19.93 13.43
C LYS A 243 5.62 19.85 14.85
N TYR A 244 4.45 19.23 15.01
CA TYR A 244 3.80 19.10 16.30
C TYR A 244 4.64 18.25 17.27
N GLU A 245 4.85 18.76 18.49
CA GLU A 245 5.62 18.09 19.54
C GLU A 245 4.73 17.79 20.74
N LEU A 246 4.67 16.51 21.10
CA LEU A 246 4.00 16.06 22.31
C LEU A 246 4.94 16.16 23.52
N PRO A 247 4.40 16.47 24.72
CA PRO A 247 5.14 16.32 25.96
C PRO A 247 5.63 14.89 26.17
N TRP A 248 6.79 14.73 26.80
CA TRP A 248 7.44 13.43 26.99
C TRP A 248 6.56 12.39 27.69
N TYR A 249 5.70 12.80 28.63
CA TYR A 249 4.80 11.87 29.34
C TYR A 249 3.75 11.27 28.40
N CYS A 250 3.26 12.02 27.41
CA CYS A 250 2.35 11.49 26.38
C CYS A 250 3.07 10.46 25.51
N LEU A 251 4.33 10.71 25.15
CA LEU A 251 5.14 9.78 24.36
C LEU A 251 5.35 8.46 25.11
N VAL A 252 5.63 8.51 26.41
CA VAL A 252 5.75 7.31 27.25
C VAL A 252 4.43 6.54 27.32
N CYS A 253 3.30 7.23 27.54
CA CYS A 253 2.00 6.58 27.53
C CYS A 253 1.73 5.87 26.20
N ILE A 254 1.95 6.54 25.07
CA ILE A 254 1.77 5.94 23.74
C ILE A 254 2.67 4.72 23.58
N ALA A 255 3.94 4.79 23.98
CA ALA A 255 4.88 3.69 23.84
C ALA A 255 4.53 2.47 24.72
N VAL A 256 3.85 2.67 25.86
CA VAL A 256 3.45 1.59 26.77
C VAL A 256 2.14 0.92 26.35
N PHE A 257 1.21 1.68 25.74
CA PHE A 257 -0.11 1.17 25.34
C PHE A 257 -0.20 0.71 23.89
N PHE A 258 0.86 0.89 23.10
CA PHE A 258 0.95 0.36 21.75
C PHE A 258 1.31 -1.12 21.75
#